data_AF-A0A7I4YUT1-F1
#
_entry.id   AF-A0A7I4YUT1-F1
#
_cell.length_a   1.000
_cell.length_b   1.000
_cell.length_c   1.000
_cell.angle_alpha   90.00
_cell.angle_beta   90.00
_cell.angle_gamma   90.00
#
_symmetry.space_group_name_H-M   'P 1'
#
loop_
_entity.id
_entity.type
_entity.pdbx_description
1 polymer ?
#
loop_
_entity_poly.entity_id
_entity_poly.type
_entity_poly.pdbx_seq_one_letter_code
_entity_poly.pdbx_strand_id
1 'polypeptide(L)'
;MDFAANLLSLRDFTLVSTWPQLATIAKEEFDDWLAERGLLWKVRPCPSCGNPRKVSKQKSSYLFAYDLGTTKEMARTLEVDEQTDQQWSQWFRDVLVEHYTNNAVQVGGPNTIVQIDETNIVRRKYNVGHVVRKDWLVGGVQDGAKLVFIEIVENRDAAILERIIQQHVAPGGSIPTDMWSGYNDFSNLGYTHEMVNHSVNFVDPATGVHTQRIEGLWSILKDRIRR
;
A
#
# COMPACT_ATOMS: atom_id res chain seq x y z
N MET A 1 -1.52 22.54 32.69
CA MET A 1 -1.83 22.12 31.31
C MET A 1 -3.28 21.72 31.25
N ASP A 2 -4.07 22.33 30.37
CA ASP A 2 -5.48 22.00 30.21
C ASP A 2 -5.64 20.76 29.34
N PHE A 3 -5.88 19.63 29.99
CA PHE A 3 -6.03 18.32 29.36
C PHE A 3 -7.19 18.31 28.35
N ALA A 4 -8.25 19.09 28.60
CA ALA A 4 -9.39 19.19 27.69
C ALA A 4 -9.05 19.96 26.41
N ALA A 5 -8.27 21.05 26.51
CA ALA A 5 -7.77 21.78 25.35
C ALA A 5 -6.82 20.93 24.49
N ASN A 6 -5.94 20.14 25.13
CA ASN A 6 -5.03 19.24 24.40
C ASN A 6 -5.81 18.13 23.67
N LEU A 7 -6.82 17.52 24.30
CA LEU A 7 -7.71 16.55 23.67
C LEU A 7 -8.49 17.12 22.48
N LEU A 8 -8.94 18.38 22.57
CA LEU A 8 -9.60 19.06 21.46
C LEU A 8 -8.64 19.32 20.31
N SER A 9 -7.39 19.71 20.60
CA SER A 9 -6.36 19.92 19.56
C SER A 9 -5.99 18.64 18.81
N LEU A 10 -6.19 17.46 19.42
CA LEU A 10 -5.96 16.16 18.79
C LEU A 10 -7.05 15.77 17.78
N ARG A 11 -8.23 16.42 17.81
CA ARG A 11 -9.29 16.14 16.83
C ARG A 11 -8.94 16.61 15.42
N ASP A 12 -8.21 17.71 15.32
CA ASP A 12 -7.76 18.31 14.06
C ASP A 12 -6.28 18.03 13.79
N PHE A 13 -5.65 17.20 14.63
CA PHE A 13 -4.26 16.80 14.49
C PHE A 13 -4.11 15.85 13.31
N THR A 14 -3.51 16.35 12.23
CA THR A 14 -2.98 15.51 11.16
C THR A 14 -1.47 15.66 11.14
N LEU A 15 -0.75 14.54 10.99
CA LEU A 15 0.70 14.59 10.89
C LEU A 15 1.16 15.41 9.68
N VAL A 16 0.35 15.52 8.63
CA VAL A 16 0.56 16.40 7.47
C VAL A 16 0.59 17.88 7.89
N SER A 17 -0.38 18.35 8.67
CA SER A 17 -0.42 19.76 9.10
C SER A 17 0.66 20.10 10.14
N THR A 18 1.18 19.08 10.84
CA THR A 18 2.16 19.25 11.92
C THR A 18 3.59 18.86 11.53
N TRP A 19 3.80 18.31 10.32
CA TRP A 19 5.11 17.87 9.85
C TRP A 19 6.19 18.96 9.81
N PRO A 20 5.92 20.21 9.39
CA PRO A 20 6.94 21.28 9.39
C PRO A 20 7.53 21.54 10.79
N GLN A 21 6.72 21.40 11.84
CA GLN A 21 7.21 21.45 13.22
C GLN A 21 7.95 20.16 13.61
N LEU A 22 7.43 19.00 13.23
CA LEU A 22 8.03 17.70 13.58
C LEU A 22 9.39 17.44 12.94
N ALA A 23 9.64 18.03 11.77
CA ALA A 23 10.90 17.95 11.05
C ALA A 23 12.02 18.77 11.72
N THR A 24 11.64 19.81 12.48
CA THR A 24 12.59 20.73 13.13
C THR A 24 12.83 20.40 14.62
N ILE A 25 11.94 19.61 15.24
CA ILE A 25 12.09 19.15 16.62
C ILE A 25 13.33 18.25 16.78
N ALA A 26 14.16 18.57 17.78
CA ALA A 26 15.31 17.76 18.16
C ALA A 26 14.88 16.39 18.68
N LYS A 27 15.75 15.38 18.53
CA LYS A 27 15.45 13.99 18.93
C LYS A 27 15.14 13.89 20.42
N GLU A 28 15.76 14.76 21.22
CA GLU A 28 15.63 14.82 22.67
C GLU A 28 14.30 15.44 23.12
N GLU A 29 13.73 16.34 22.32
CA GLU A 29 12.50 17.09 22.61
C GLU A 29 11.23 16.37 22.09
N PHE A 30 11.40 15.44 21.17
CA PHE A 30 10.31 14.73 20.51
C PHE A 30 9.44 13.93 21.49
N ASP A 31 10.06 13.27 22.47
CA ASP A 31 9.33 12.51 23.48
C ASP A 31 8.51 13.45 24.39
N ASP A 32 9.01 14.64 24.74
CA ASP A 32 8.27 15.63 25.55
C ASP A 32 7.07 16.17 24.78
N TRP A 33 7.26 16.48 23.50
CA TRP A 33 6.19 16.94 22.61
C TRP A 33 5.04 15.93 22.48
N LEU A 34 5.35 14.62 22.43
CA LEU A 34 4.35 13.55 22.45
C LEU A 34 3.66 13.43 23.82
N ALA A 35 4.41 13.57 24.92
CA ALA A 35 3.89 13.43 26.27
C ALA A 35 2.91 14.55 26.66
N GLU A 36 3.21 15.79 26.29
CA GLU A 36 2.32 16.94 26.48
C GLU A 36 0.98 16.78 25.76
N ARG A 37 0.98 16.06 24.63
CA ARG A 37 -0.21 15.73 23.84
C ARG A 37 -0.90 14.43 24.27
N GLY A 38 -0.42 13.76 25.32
CA GLY A 38 -0.98 12.48 25.77
C GLY A 38 -0.72 11.30 24.82
N LEU A 39 0.13 11.49 23.81
CA LEU A 39 0.53 10.47 22.83
C LEU A 39 1.68 9.59 23.35
N LEU A 40 2.34 10.00 24.43
CA LEU A 40 3.37 9.21 25.12
C LEU A 40 3.22 9.30 26.64
N TRP A 41 3.07 8.16 27.30
CA TRP A 41 2.89 8.11 28.74
C TRP A 41 4.23 8.07 29.49
N LYS A 42 4.94 9.21 29.57
CA LYS A 42 6.24 9.33 30.27
C LYS A 42 6.21 8.98 31.77
N VAL A 43 5.07 9.22 32.43
CA VAL A 43 4.91 9.07 33.88
C VAL A 43 4.85 7.58 34.29
N ARG A 44 4.55 6.67 33.36
CA ARG A 44 4.64 5.22 33.61
C ARG A 44 6.01 4.70 33.17
N PRO A 45 6.90 4.28 34.08
CA PRO A 45 8.16 3.65 33.69
C PRO A 45 7.93 2.36 32.89
N CYS A 46 8.92 1.97 32.09
CA CYS A 46 8.88 0.69 31.36
C CYS A 46 8.71 -0.48 32.36
N PRO A 47 7.77 -1.41 32.16
CA PRO A 47 7.54 -2.51 33.11
C PRO A 47 8.71 -3.51 33.14
N SER A 48 9.53 -3.52 32.09
CA SER A 48 10.69 -4.40 31.98
C SER A 48 11.95 -3.80 32.60
N CYS A 49 12.24 -2.51 32.37
CA CYS A 49 13.52 -1.91 32.76
C CYS A 49 13.44 -0.73 33.75
N GLY A 50 12.24 -0.27 34.14
CA GLY A 50 12.06 0.78 35.14
C GLY A 50 12.44 2.21 34.71
N ASN A 51 13.02 2.38 33.51
CA ASN A 51 13.44 3.69 33.00
C ASN A 51 12.27 4.50 32.41
N PRO A 52 12.39 5.84 32.31
CA PRO A 52 11.46 6.69 31.58
C PRO A 52 11.32 6.23 30.13
N ARG A 53 10.08 6.18 29.61
CA ARG A 53 9.82 5.67 28.27
C ARG A 53 10.34 6.62 27.19
N LYS A 54 10.84 6.03 26.10
CA LYS A 54 11.36 6.73 24.92
C LYS A 54 10.85 6.05 23.65
N VAL A 55 10.24 6.81 22.74
CA VAL A 55 9.81 6.28 21.43
C VAL A 55 10.70 6.88 20.35
N SER A 56 11.51 6.06 19.71
CA SER A 56 12.30 6.52 18.56
C SER A 56 11.47 6.42 17.27
N LYS A 57 11.45 7.49 16.46
CA LYS A 57 10.88 7.50 15.09
C LYS A 57 11.30 6.27 14.26
N GLN A 58 12.54 5.80 14.47
CA GLN A 58 13.15 4.65 13.79
C GLN A 58 12.45 3.32 14.08
N LYS A 59 11.98 3.08 15.31
CA LYS A 59 11.31 1.82 15.69
C LYS A 59 9.92 1.70 15.08
N SER A 60 9.12 2.77 15.13
CA SER A 60 7.78 2.77 14.51
C SER A 60 7.87 2.65 12.99
N SER A 61 8.79 3.39 12.36
CA SER A 61 9.05 3.28 10.91
C SER A 61 9.44 1.85 10.51
N TYR A 62 10.29 1.20 11.31
CA TYR A 62 10.71 -0.18 11.08
C TYR A 62 9.54 -1.17 11.21
N LEU A 63 8.74 -1.09 12.28
CA LEU A 63 7.60 -1.99 12.46
C LEU A 63 6.56 -1.83 11.34
N PHE A 64 6.30 -0.59 10.90
CA PHE A 64 5.40 -0.30 9.79
C PHE A 64 5.96 -0.84 8.45
N ALA A 65 7.22 -0.54 8.13
CA ALA A 65 7.83 -0.93 6.85
C ALA A 65 7.96 -2.45 6.68
N TYR A 66 8.17 -3.18 7.78
CA TYR A 66 8.31 -4.63 7.79
C TYR A 66 7.02 -5.39 8.13
N ASP A 67 5.90 -4.69 8.32
CA ASP A 67 4.57 -5.28 8.59
C ASP A 67 4.60 -6.31 9.73
N LEU A 68 5.24 -5.94 10.85
CA LEU A 68 5.60 -6.86 11.93
C LEU A 68 4.47 -7.16 12.94
N GLY A 69 3.20 -6.98 12.55
CA GLY A 69 2.05 -7.37 13.38
C GLY A 69 0.80 -6.53 13.15
N THR A 70 -0.25 -6.84 13.89
CA THR A 70 -1.46 -6.01 14.00
C THR A 70 -1.17 -4.70 14.71
N THR A 71 -2.03 -3.68 14.54
CA THR A 71 -1.95 -2.40 15.29
C THR A 71 -1.77 -2.61 16.79
N LYS A 72 -2.47 -3.60 17.35
CA LYS A 72 -2.36 -3.93 18.78
C LYS A 72 -0.99 -4.48 19.17
N GLU A 73 -0.40 -5.33 18.33
CA GLU A 73 0.93 -5.88 18.56
C GLU A 73 2.01 -4.81 18.35
N MET A 74 1.86 -3.95 17.34
CA MET A 74 2.73 -2.81 17.10
C MET A 74 2.67 -1.82 18.26
N ALA A 75 1.47 -1.43 18.70
CA ALA A 75 1.26 -0.56 19.86
C ALA A 75 1.87 -1.15 21.14
N ARG A 76 1.70 -2.46 21.39
CA ARG A 76 2.36 -3.15 22.51
C ARG A 76 3.89 -3.13 22.40
N THR A 77 4.42 -3.38 21.19
CA THR A 77 5.88 -3.43 20.94
C THR A 77 6.53 -2.05 21.08
N LEU A 78 5.81 -1.01 20.64
CA LEU A 78 6.19 0.39 20.79
C LEU A 78 5.86 0.94 22.18
N GLU A 79 5.07 0.18 22.95
CA GLU A 79 4.51 0.58 24.23
C GLU A 79 3.74 1.92 24.19
N VAL A 80 3.02 2.16 23.08
CA VAL A 80 2.14 3.31 22.87
C VAL A 80 0.68 2.89 22.90
N ASP A 81 -0.23 3.87 22.93
CA ASP A 81 -1.65 3.59 22.76
C ASP A 81 -1.97 3.15 21.32
N GLU A 82 -2.96 2.28 21.14
CA GLU A 82 -3.36 1.77 19.82
C GLU A 82 -3.77 2.92 18.88
N GLN A 83 -4.41 3.98 19.38
CA GLN A 83 -4.78 5.14 18.57
C GLN A 83 -3.55 5.91 18.07
N THR A 84 -2.48 5.96 18.88
CA THR A 84 -1.21 6.60 18.48
C THR A 84 -0.56 5.80 17.36
N ASP A 85 -0.49 4.47 17.47
CA ASP A 85 0.06 3.60 16.41
C ASP A 85 -0.73 3.71 15.10
N GLN A 86 -2.06 3.81 15.17
CA GLN A 86 -2.91 4.04 14.00
C GLN A 86 -2.60 5.36 13.30
N GLN A 87 -2.44 6.46 14.05
CA GLN A 87 -2.12 7.77 13.48
C GLN A 87 -0.75 7.76 12.79
N TRP A 88 0.24 7.11 13.41
CA TRP A 88 1.57 6.97 12.81
C TRP A 88 1.54 6.14 11.54
N SER A 89 0.83 5.00 11.56
CA SER A 89 0.62 4.16 10.38
C SER A 89 -0.11 4.91 9.27
N GLN A 90 -1.09 5.75 9.62
CA GLN A 90 -1.77 6.61 8.65
C GLN A 90 -0.81 7.59 8.00
N TRP A 91 0.04 8.25 8.79
CA TRP A 91 1.03 9.17 8.26
C TRP A 91 2.02 8.52 7.30
N PHE A 92 2.56 7.35 7.65
CA PHE A 92 3.43 6.63 6.71
C PHE A 92 2.70 6.31 5.40
N ARG A 93 1.42 5.92 5.48
CA ARG A 93 0.59 5.73 4.27
C ARG A 93 0.45 7.03 3.48
N ASP A 94 0.16 8.16 4.12
CA ASP A 94 -0.01 9.45 3.45
C ASP A 94 1.28 9.89 2.75
N VAL A 95 2.44 9.75 3.41
CA VAL A 95 3.75 10.06 2.81
C VAL A 95 4.05 9.15 1.61
N LEU A 96 3.77 7.85 1.72
CA LEU A 96 3.94 6.93 0.61
C LEU A 96 3.01 7.29 -0.56
N VAL A 97 1.73 7.56 -0.28
CA VAL A 97 0.74 7.96 -1.29
C VAL A 97 1.20 9.25 -1.99
N GLU A 98 1.60 10.27 -1.23
CA GLU A 98 2.11 11.52 -1.81
C GLU A 98 3.36 11.29 -2.67
N HIS A 99 4.33 10.51 -2.17
CA HIS A 99 5.54 10.20 -2.91
C HIS A 99 5.23 9.49 -4.24
N TYR A 100 4.42 8.44 -4.22
CA TYR A 100 4.09 7.69 -5.44
C TYR A 100 3.14 8.44 -6.37
N THR A 101 2.29 9.32 -5.86
CA THR A 101 1.44 10.19 -6.68
C THR A 101 2.28 11.24 -7.43
N ASN A 102 3.29 11.81 -6.77
CA ASN A 102 4.14 12.86 -7.34
C ASN A 102 5.33 12.31 -8.14
N ASN A 103 5.74 11.07 -7.90
CA ASN A 103 6.87 10.42 -8.56
C ASN A 103 6.38 9.14 -9.26
N ALA A 104 5.51 9.32 -10.26
CA ALA A 104 5.02 8.21 -11.05
C ALA A 104 6.20 7.50 -11.74
N VAL A 105 6.49 6.27 -11.29
CA VAL A 105 7.48 5.40 -11.92
C VAL A 105 6.74 4.55 -12.95
N GLN A 106 7.13 4.67 -14.21
CA GLN A 106 6.68 3.72 -15.24
C GLN A 106 7.43 2.41 -15.08
N VAL A 107 6.70 1.30 -15.14
CA VAL A 107 7.26 -0.05 -15.19
C VAL A 107 7.48 -0.47 -16.65
N GLY A 108 8.27 -1.50 -16.88
CA GLY A 108 8.42 -2.09 -18.20
C GLY A 108 9.50 -1.44 -19.08
N GLY A 109 9.25 -1.37 -20.38
CA GLY A 109 10.21 -0.95 -21.41
C GLY A 109 10.83 -2.10 -22.20
N PRO A 110 11.78 -1.80 -23.12
CA PRO A 110 12.39 -2.79 -24.00
C PRO A 110 13.00 -3.98 -23.25
N ASN A 111 12.73 -5.20 -23.74
CA ASN A 111 13.22 -6.47 -23.18
C ASN A 111 12.76 -6.75 -21.73
N THR A 112 11.63 -6.20 -21.31
CA THR A 112 11.03 -6.49 -20.01
C THR A 112 9.66 -7.16 -20.18
N ILE A 113 9.20 -7.84 -19.13
CA ILE A 113 7.89 -8.46 -19.07
C ILE A 113 7.14 -7.80 -17.91
N VAL A 114 5.91 -7.34 -18.18
CA VAL A 114 5.03 -6.75 -17.15
C VAL A 114 3.73 -7.55 -17.11
N GLN A 115 3.53 -8.32 -16.04
CA GLN A 115 2.30 -9.08 -15.84
C GLN A 115 1.22 -8.12 -15.36
N ILE A 116 0.09 -8.06 -16.08
CA ILE A 116 -1.03 -7.15 -15.78
C ILE A 116 -2.28 -7.97 -15.55
N ASP A 117 -3.04 -7.60 -14.52
CA ASP A 117 -4.29 -8.24 -14.16
C ASP A 117 -5.20 -7.25 -13.40
N GLU A 118 -6.46 -7.61 -13.27
CA GLU A 118 -7.43 -6.90 -12.46
C GLU A 118 -7.87 -7.73 -11.25
N THR A 119 -8.35 -7.03 -10.22
CA THR A 119 -9.10 -7.71 -9.16
C THR A 119 -10.11 -6.80 -8.51
N ASN A 120 -11.24 -7.37 -8.10
CA ASN A 120 -12.15 -6.67 -7.20
C ASN A 120 -11.60 -6.62 -5.76
N ILE A 121 -11.76 -5.48 -5.09
CA ILE A 121 -11.34 -5.26 -3.69
C ILE A 121 -12.17 -6.10 -2.71
N VAL A 122 -13.44 -6.38 -3.03
CA VAL A 122 -14.37 -7.10 -2.15
C VAL A 122 -15.02 -8.27 -2.87
N ARG A 123 -14.65 -9.50 -2.48
CA ARG A 123 -15.45 -10.69 -2.81
C ARG A 123 -16.42 -10.93 -1.67
N ARG A 124 -17.72 -10.86 -1.94
CA ARG A 124 -18.77 -11.29 -0.99
C ARG A 124 -18.49 -12.72 -0.54
N LYS A 125 -18.59 -13.01 0.76
CA LYS A 125 -18.59 -14.39 1.24
C LYS A 125 -19.85 -15.07 0.67
N TYR A 126 -19.68 -16.10 -0.15
CA TYR A 126 -20.77 -16.82 -0.82
C TYR A 126 -21.66 -15.99 -1.76
N ASN A 127 -21.19 -14.84 -2.27
CA ASN A 127 -22.01 -13.91 -3.07
C ASN A 127 -23.25 -13.32 -2.33
N VAL A 128 -23.37 -13.53 -1.02
CA VAL A 128 -24.49 -13.06 -0.19
C VAL A 128 -24.07 -11.82 0.61
N GLY A 129 -24.99 -10.85 0.76
CA GLY A 129 -24.81 -9.66 1.60
C GLY A 129 -24.64 -8.33 0.85
N HIS A 130 -24.57 -7.24 1.61
CA HIS A 130 -24.45 -5.87 1.10
C HIS A 130 -23.11 -5.64 0.38
N VAL A 131 -23.12 -4.96 -0.78
CA VAL A 131 -21.88 -4.56 -1.46
C VAL A 131 -21.29 -3.36 -0.72
N VAL A 132 -20.13 -3.55 -0.10
CA VAL A 132 -19.49 -2.47 0.68
C VAL A 132 -18.59 -1.61 -0.20
N ARG A 133 -17.94 -2.18 -1.23
CA ARG A 133 -17.15 -1.45 -2.25
C ARG A 133 -17.30 -2.13 -3.61
N LYS A 134 -17.35 -1.32 -4.68
CA LYS A 134 -17.52 -1.80 -6.07
C LYS A 134 -16.23 -1.71 -6.88
N ASP A 135 -15.26 -0.96 -6.38
CA ASP A 135 -14.06 -0.60 -7.12
C ASP A 135 -13.20 -1.82 -7.45
N TRP A 136 -12.56 -1.72 -8.60
CA TRP A 136 -11.57 -2.65 -9.12
C TRP A 136 -10.18 -2.08 -8.86
N LEU A 137 -9.24 -2.97 -8.65
CA LEU A 137 -7.81 -2.70 -8.76
C LEU A 137 -7.38 -3.20 -10.13
N VAL A 138 -6.65 -2.36 -10.85
CA VAL A 138 -5.86 -2.78 -12.00
C VAL A 138 -4.40 -2.57 -11.60
N GLY A 139 -3.54 -3.53 -11.86
CA GLY A 139 -2.13 -3.36 -11.55
C GLY A 139 -1.23 -4.21 -12.39
N GLY A 140 0.05 -3.92 -12.28
CA GLY A 140 1.09 -4.68 -12.97
C GLY A 140 2.33 -4.86 -12.12
N VAL A 141 3.04 -5.96 -12.37
CA VAL A 141 4.33 -6.28 -11.77
C VAL A 141 5.33 -6.57 -12.87
N GLN A 142 6.50 -5.93 -12.79
CA GLN A 142 7.59 -6.18 -13.72
C GLN A 142 8.42 -7.38 -13.28
N ASP A 143 8.61 -8.33 -14.18
CA ASP A 143 9.40 -9.51 -13.90
C ASP A 143 10.88 -9.19 -13.69
N GLY A 144 11.47 -9.82 -12.68
CA GLY A 144 12.88 -9.65 -12.31
C GLY A 144 13.17 -8.33 -11.57
N ALA A 145 12.17 -7.45 -11.44
CA ALA A 145 12.25 -6.20 -10.70
C ALA A 145 11.31 -6.21 -9.48
N LYS A 146 11.48 -5.22 -8.59
CA LYS A 146 10.54 -4.96 -7.48
C LYS A 146 9.62 -3.78 -7.80
N LEU A 147 9.30 -3.59 -9.08
CA LEU A 147 8.49 -2.48 -9.57
C LEU A 147 7.05 -2.95 -9.78
N VAL A 148 6.11 -2.18 -9.24
CA VAL A 148 4.67 -2.43 -9.33
C VAL A 148 3.92 -1.12 -9.54
N PHE A 149 2.77 -1.18 -10.19
CA PHE A 149 1.77 -0.12 -10.18
C PHE A 149 0.41 -0.70 -9.81
N ILE A 150 -0.43 0.12 -9.15
CA ILE A 150 -1.80 -0.24 -8.78
C ILE A 150 -2.65 1.01 -8.94
N GLU A 151 -3.74 0.91 -9.70
CA GLU A 151 -4.74 1.97 -9.87
C GLU A 151 -6.12 1.46 -9.44
N ILE A 152 -6.83 2.27 -8.66
CA ILE A 152 -8.22 2.01 -8.27
C ILE A 152 -9.13 2.59 -9.34
N VAL A 153 -10.04 1.79 -9.88
CA VAL A 153 -11.00 2.21 -10.90
C VAL A 153 -12.42 1.74 -10.58
N GLU A 154 -13.40 2.54 -10.97
CA GLU A 154 -14.81 2.17 -10.78
C GLU A 154 -15.24 1.02 -11.70
N ASN A 155 -14.72 1.01 -12.94
CA ASN A 155 -14.96 0.00 -13.97
C ASN A 155 -13.66 -0.30 -14.72
N ARG A 156 -13.61 -1.46 -15.39
CA ARG A 156 -12.42 -1.96 -16.08
C ARG A 156 -12.62 -2.16 -17.58
N ASP A 157 -13.38 -1.28 -18.24
CA ASP A 157 -13.56 -1.41 -19.69
C ASP A 157 -12.22 -1.32 -20.45
N ALA A 158 -12.23 -1.75 -21.71
CA ALA A 158 -11.02 -1.83 -22.54
C ALA A 158 -10.30 -0.46 -22.65
N ALA A 159 -11.06 0.63 -22.77
CA ALA A 159 -10.50 1.98 -22.87
C ALA A 159 -9.80 2.42 -21.58
N ILE A 160 -10.37 2.08 -20.41
CA ILE A 160 -9.76 2.32 -19.11
C ILE A 160 -8.47 1.51 -18.97
N LEU A 161 -8.47 0.23 -19.35
CA LEU A 161 -7.29 -0.62 -19.30
C LEU A 161 -6.16 -0.10 -20.20
N GLU A 162 -6.47 0.23 -21.46
CA GLU A 162 -5.49 0.82 -22.38
C GLU A 162 -4.89 2.10 -21.82
N ARG A 163 -5.72 3.01 -21.28
CA ARG A 163 -5.26 4.25 -20.65
C ARG A 163 -4.27 3.97 -19.51
N ILE A 164 -4.62 3.03 -18.63
CA ILE A 164 -3.78 2.67 -17.47
C ILE A 164 -2.45 2.08 -17.94
N ILE A 165 -2.48 1.19 -18.93
CA ILE A 165 -1.27 0.58 -19.47
C ILE A 165 -0.36 1.65 -20.09
N GLN A 166 -0.90 2.55 -20.92
CA GLN A 166 -0.11 3.64 -21.51
C GLN A 166 0.44 4.62 -20.46
N GLN A 167 -0.28 4.83 -19.37
CA GLN A 167 0.15 5.71 -18.29
C GLN A 167 1.30 5.08 -17.48
N HIS A 168 1.18 3.81 -17.13
CA HIS A 168 2.08 3.16 -16.16
C HIS A 168 3.14 2.24 -16.76
N VAL A 169 3.00 1.83 -18.03
CA VAL A 169 3.91 0.89 -18.68
C VAL A 169 4.65 1.60 -19.81
N ALA A 170 5.97 1.53 -19.79
CA ALA A 170 6.79 2.01 -20.89
C ALA A 170 6.72 1.04 -22.08
N PRO A 171 6.58 1.54 -23.33
CA PRO A 171 6.44 0.70 -24.52
C PRO A 171 7.71 -0.10 -24.85
N GLY A 172 7.54 -1.15 -25.66
CA GLY A 172 8.62 -2.01 -26.16
C GLY A 172 8.86 -3.30 -25.38
N GLY A 173 8.08 -3.54 -24.31
CA GLY A 173 8.11 -4.78 -23.54
C GLY A 173 6.99 -5.76 -23.91
N SER A 174 7.00 -6.92 -23.25
CA SER A 174 5.91 -7.90 -23.31
C SER A 174 4.92 -7.68 -22.17
N ILE A 175 3.63 -7.82 -22.46
CA ILE A 175 2.56 -7.76 -21.48
C ILE A 175 1.79 -9.08 -21.53
N PRO A 176 2.05 -10.01 -20.62
CA PRO A 176 1.20 -11.16 -20.40
C PRO A 176 -0.05 -10.79 -19.59
N THR A 177 -1.23 -11.07 -20.14
CA THR A 177 -2.53 -10.96 -19.46
C THR A 177 -3.29 -12.29 -19.52
N ASP A 178 -4.40 -12.39 -18.77
CA ASP A 178 -5.36 -13.46 -19.01
C ASP A 178 -6.13 -13.23 -20.34
N MET A 179 -6.91 -14.23 -20.76
CA MET A 179 -7.76 -14.13 -21.96
C MET A 179 -9.09 -13.41 -21.69
N TRP A 180 -9.12 -12.41 -20.80
CA TRP A 180 -10.33 -11.63 -20.60
C TRP A 180 -10.66 -10.79 -21.84
N SER A 181 -11.93 -10.84 -22.28
CA SER A 181 -12.38 -10.16 -23.51
C SER A 181 -12.31 -8.64 -23.47
N GLY A 182 -12.04 -8.05 -22.29
CA GLY A 182 -11.80 -6.62 -22.14
C GLY A 182 -10.39 -6.18 -22.54
N TYR A 183 -9.45 -7.11 -22.67
CA TYR A 183 -8.13 -6.82 -23.22
C TYR A 183 -8.20 -6.78 -24.74
N ASN A 184 -7.91 -5.62 -25.32
CA ASN A 184 -7.65 -5.49 -26.75
C ASN A 184 -6.20 -5.91 -27.05
N ASP A 185 -5.91 -6.21 -28.32
CA ASP A 185 -4.53 -6.43 -28.76
C ASP A 185 -3.70 -5.15 -28.57
N PHE A 186 -2.69 -5.23 -27.70
CA PHE A 186 -1.80 -4.12 -27.38
C PHE A 186 -0.66 -3.90 -28.37
N SER A 187 -0.58 -4.71 -29.44
CA SER A 187 0.43 -4.59 -30.48
C SER A 187 0.47 -3.19 -31.11
N ASN A 188 -0.70 -2.57 -31.35
CA ASN A 188 -0.80 -1.23 -31.91
C ASN A 188 -0.31 -0.12 -30.95
N LEU A 189 -0.18 -0.44 -29.65
CA LEU A 189 0.30 0.49 -28.63
C LEU A 189 1.80 0.33 -28.36
N GLY A 190 2.48 -0.54 -29.10
CA GLY A 190 3.93 -0.76 -29.00
C GLY A 190 4.33 -1.83 -27.99
N TYR A 191 3.45 -2.77 -27.65
CA TYR A 191 3.73 -3.88 -26.76
C TYR A 191 3.65 -5.22 -27.49
N THR A 192 4.40 -6.22 -27.01
CA THR A 192 4.14 -7.61 -27.38
C THR A 192 3.08 -8.16 -26.43
N HIS A 193 1.85 -8.33 -26.91
CA HIS A 193 0.78 -8.87 -26.09
C HIS A 193 0.84 -10.40 -26.06
N GLU A 194 0.96 -10.96 -24.87
CA GLU A 194 0.91 -12.40 -24.64
C GLU A 194 -0.34 -12.73 -23.83
N MET A 195 -0.98 -13.87 -24.13
CA MET A 195 -2.23 -14.25 -23.48
C MET A 195 -2.10 -15.63 -22.83
N VAL A 196 -2.49 -15.72 -21.56
CA VAL A 196 -2.51 -16.98 -20.81
C VAL A 196 -3.93 -17.51 -20.72
N ASN A 197 -4.13 -18.74 -21.19
CA ASN A 197 -5.40 -19.42 -21.06
C ASN A 197 -5.49 -20.21 -19.75
N HIS A 198 -5.91 -19.53 -18.67
CA HIS A 198 -6.10 -20.15 -17.36
C HIS A 198 -7.18 -21.24 -17.29
N SER A 199 -8.02 -21.42 -18.33
CA SER A 199 -8.96 -22.54 -18.40
C SER A 199 -8.29 -23.85 -18.82
N VAL A 200 -7.09 -23.79 -19.40
CA VAL A 200 -6.36 -24.94 -19.92
C VAL A 200 -5.09 -25.19 -19.11
N ASN A 201 -4.27 -24.15 -18.88
CA ASN A 201 -3.01 -24.27 -18.15
C ASN A 201 -2.71 -23.02 -17.31
N PHE A 202 -2.06 -23.20 -16.15
CA PHE A 202 -1.59 -22.09 -15.30
C PHE A 202 -0.27 -21.45 -15.78
N VAL A 203 0.46 -22.18 -16.62
CA VAL A 203 1.65 -21.75 -17.34
C VAL A 203 1.48 -22.29 -18.75
N ASP A 204 1.61 -21.45 -19.77
CA ASP A 204 1.56 -21.93 -21.14
C ASP A 204 2.74 -22.91 -21.37
N PRO A 205 2.49 -24.19 -21.69
CA PRO A 205 3.56 -25.17 -21.83
C PRO A 205 4.43 -24.96 -23.06
N ALA A 206 3.97 -24.20 -24.06
CA ALA A 206 4.72 -23.91 -25.29
C ALA A 206 5.58 -22.66 -25.15
N THR A 207 5.08 -21.62 -24.48
CA THR A 207 5.75 -20.33 -24.36
C THR A 207 6.37 -20.06 -22.98
N GLY A 208 5.92 -20.79 -21.95
CA GLY A 208 6.31 -20.58 -20.56
C GLY A 208 5.62 -19.38 -19.89
N VAL A 209 4.74 -18.68 -20.60
CA VAL A 209 4.12 -17.43 -20.13
C VAL A 209 3.13 -17.70 -18.99
N HIS A 210 3.12 -16.82 -17.98
CA HIS A 210 2.26 -16.90 -16.81
C HIS A 210 2.02 -15.53 -16.15
N THR A 211 0.94 -15.42 -15.35
CA THR A 211 0.55 -14.21 -14.58
C THR A 211 0.66 -14.42 -13.05
N GLN A 212 1.38 -15.46 -12.61
CA GLN A 212 1.46 -15.85 -11.19
C GLN A 212 1.96 -14.77 -10.24
N ARG A 213 2.82 -13.84 -10.69
CA ARG A 213 3.35 -12.80 -9.79
C ARG A 213 2.31 -11.75 -9.48
N ILE A 214 1.50 -11.36 -10.46
CA ILE A 214 0.41 -10.41 -10.22
C ILE A 214 -0.70 -11.06 -9.38
N GLU A 215 -1.00 -12.34 -9.59
CA GLU A 215 -1.89 -13.11 -8.70
C GLU A 215 -1.37 -13.15 -7.25
N GLY A 216 -0.05 -13.37 -7.08
CA GLY A 216 0.59 -13.33 -5.77
C GLY A 216 0.50 -11.96 -5.10
N LEU A 217 0.70 -10.88 -5.86
CA LEU A 217 0.50 -9.50 -5.38
C LEU A 217 -0.94 -9.30 -4.89
N TRP A 218 -1.93 -9.77 -5.64
CA TRP A 218 -3.34 -9.69 -5.22
C TRP A 218 -3.64 -10.46 -3.95
N SER A 219 -3.03 -11.64 -3.76
CA SER A 219 -3.18 -12.39 -2.51
C SER A 219 -2.71 -11.56 -1.31
N ILE A 220 -1.52 -10.96 -1.41
CA ILE A 220 -0.94 -10.14 -0.33
C ILE A 220 -1.83 -8.92 -0.04
N LEU A 221 -2.25 -8.20 -1.08
CA LEU A 221 -3.06 -6.99 -0.93
C LEU A 221 -4.44 -7.29 -0.33
N LYS A 222 -5.12 -8.34 -0.80
CA LYS A 222 -6.44 -8.71 -0.27
C LYS A 222 -6.36 -9.16 1.18
N ASP A 223 -5.32 -9.88 1.57
CA ASP A 223 -5.14 -10.27 2.96
C ASP A 223 -4.90 -9.06 3.86
N ARG A 224 -4.23 -8.02 3.37
CA ARG A 224 -4.08 -6.74 4.09
C ARG A 224 -5.38 -5.95 4.16
N ILE A 225 -6.19 -5.92 3.11
CA ILE A 225 -7.47 -5.20 3.09
C ILE A 225 -8.50 -5.86 4.04
N ARG A 226 -8.38 -7.18 4.25
CA ARG A 226 -9.26 -7.94 5.16
C ARG A 226 -8.89 -7.81 6.63
N ARG A 227 -7.64 -7.45 6.95
CA ARG A 227 -7.17 -7.22 8.33
C ARG A 227 -7.68 -5.89 8.86
#